data_AF-A0A0P9SA78-F1
#
_entry.id   AF-A0A0P9SA78-F1
#
_cell.length_a   1.000
_cell.length_b   1.000
_cell.length_c   1.000
_cell.angle_alpha   90.00
_cell.angle_beta   90.00
_cell.angle_gamma   90.00
#
_symmetry.space_group_name_H-M   'P 1'
#
loop_
_entity.id
_entity.type
_entity.pdbx_description
1 polymer ?
#
loop_
_entity_poly.entity_id
_entity_poly.type
_entity_poly.pdbx_seq_one_letter_code
_entity_poly.pdbx_strand_id
1 'polypeptide(L)'
;MLINHTPLRIASDVLAATTIDSVRRSTSYHACGWQILDRWAFNSPEQLCALEAQGELLLLGRLLEQLMLEHEALISPLGLAQRRRGLAEHEVFALSGISTEL
;
A
#
# COMPACT_ATOMS: atom_id res chain seq x y z
N MET A 1 -11.57 13.77 9.40
CA MET A 1 -11.28 14.77 8.35
C MET A 1 -10.83 13.99 7.13
N LEU A 2 -11.74 13.75 6.17
CA LEU A 2 -11.42 12.99 4.96
C LEU A 2 -10.63 13.93 4.04
N ILE A 3 -9.31 13.85 4.08
CA ILE A 3 -8.46 14.48 3.08
C ILE A 3 -8.91 13.88 1.74
N ASN A 4 -9.27 14.74 0.79
CA ASN A 4 -9.43 14.36 -0.62
C ASN A 4 -8.07 13.84 -1.10
N HIS A 5 -7.77 12.57 -0.83
CA HIS A 5 -6.50 11.96 -1.18
C HIS A 5 -6.59 11.63 -2.66
N THR A 6 -6.05 12.52 -3.49
CA THR A 6 -5.76 12.16 -4.87
C THR A 6 -4.82 10.95 -4.83
N PRO A 7 -5.23 9.78 -5.35
CA PRO A 7 -4.42 8.58 -5.23
C PRO A 7 -3.10 8.74 -5.98
N LEU A 8 -2.03 8.20 -5.40
CA LEU A 8 -0.66 8.24 -5.92
C LEU A 8 -0.03 9.64 -5.92
N ARG A 9 -0.59 10.60 -5.16
CA ARG A 9 -0.06 11.97 -5.13
C ARG A 9 1.34 12.04 -4.53
N ILE A 10 1.57 11.32 -3.44
CA ILE A 10 2.87 11.33 -2.74
C ILE A 10 3.84 10.44 -3.51
N ALA A 11 3.36 9.27 -3.96
CA ALA A 11 4.15 8.37 -4.77
C ALA A 11 4.64 9.01 -6.08
N SER A 12 3.85 9.89 -6.71
CA SER A 12 4.27 10.58 -7.94
C SER A 12 5.40 11.58 -7.77
N ASP A 13 5.66 12.04 -6.54
CA ASP A 13 6.79 12.93 -6.24
C ASP A 13 8.09 12.14 -5.98
N VAL A 14 8.00 10.83 -5.77
CA VAL A 14 9.11 9.95 -5.36
C VAL A 14 9.52 8.98 -6.47
N LEU A 15 8.56 8.41 -7.20
CA LEU A 15 8.77 7.39 -8.22
C LEU A 15 8.75 7.96 -9.64
N ALA A 16 9.33 7.22 -10.58
CA ALA A 16 9.26 7.57 -11.99
C ALA A 16 7.81 7.56 -12.50
N ALA A 17 7.50 8.50 -13.39
CA ALA A 17 6.17 8.61 -13.99
C ALA A 17 5.74 7.31 -14.69
N THR A 18 6.69 6.57 -15.28
CA THR A 18 6.45 5.26 -15.92
C THR A 18 5.94 4.22 -14.93
N THR A 19 6.48 4.19 -13.71
CA THR A 19 6.08 3.24 -12.67
C THR A 19 4.73 3.57 -12.07
N ILE A 20 4.45 4.86 -11.84
CA ILE A 20 3.11 5.32 -11.47
C ILE A 20 2.07 4.91 -12.52
N ASP A 21 2.43 5.07 -13.78
CA ASP A 21 1.60 4.70 -14.92
C ASP A 21 1.36 3.18 -15.00
N SER A 22 2.39 2.35 -14.78
CA SER A 22 2.26 0.89 -14.71
C SER A 22 1.30 0.46 -13.60
N VAL A 23 1.41 1.08 -12.41
CA VAL A 23 0.50 0.84 -11.28
C VAL A 23 -0.92 1.25 -11.61
N ARG A 24 -1.13 2.39 -12.28
CA ARG A 24 -2.47 2.87 -12.68
C ARG A 24 -3.13 2.02 -13.75
N ARG A 25 -2.34 1.50 -14.70
CA ARG A 25 -2.85 0.71 -15.84
C ARG A 25 -3.11 -0.76 -15.49
N SER A 26 -2.47 -1.26 -14.45
CA SER A 26 -2.64 -2.64 -14.00
C SER A 26 -3.98 -2.84 -13.28
N THR A 27 -4.68 -3.93 -13.60
CA THR A 27 -5.90 -4.33 -12.89
C THR A 27 -5.63 -4.93 -11.52
N SER A 28 -4.38 -5.30 -11.23
CA SER A 28 -3.97 -5.86 -9.94
C SER A 28 -3.84 -4.80 -8.84
N TYR A 29 -3.59 -3.54 -9.21
CA TYR A 29 -3.41 -2.45 -8.24
C TYR A 29 -4.61 -1.50 -8.31
N HIS A 30 -5.53 -1.68 -7.37
CA HIS A 30 -6.67 -0.79 -7.18
C HIS A 30 -6.39 0.22 -6.06
N ALA A 31 -7.42 0.91 -5.57
CA ALA A 31 -7.32 1.96 -4.57
C ALA A 31 -6.47 1.59 -3.33
N CYS A 32 -6.55 0.35 -2.82
CA CYS A 32 -5.72 -0.09 -1.70
C CYS A 32 -4.23 -0.13 -2.06
N GLY A 33 -3.87 -0.61 -3.25
CA GLY A 33 -2.48 -0.64 -3.71
C GLY A 33 -1.92 0.77 -3.86
N TRP A 34 -2.74 1.70 -4.34
CA TRP A 34 -2.36 3.11 -4.43
C TRP A 34 -2.15 3.75 -3.06
N GLN A 35 -2.99 3.40 -2.08
CA GLN A 35 -2.83 3.86 -0.69
C GLN A 35 -1.56 3.31 -0.04
N ILE A 36 -1.25 2.03 -0.26
CA ILE A 36 0.01 1.42 0.21
C ILE A 36 1.20 2.17 -0.39
N LEU A 37 1.17 2.46 -1.69
CA LEU A 37 2.27 3.13 -2.36
C LEU A 37 2.45 4.58 -1.88
N ASP A 38 1.36 5.33 -1.69
CA ASP A 38 1.40 6.67 -1.07
C ASP A 38 1.93 6.61 0.36
N ARG A 39 1.55 5.58 1.13
CA ARG A 39 2.01 5.38 2.51
C ARG A 39 3.51 5.06 2.56
N TRP A 40 4.02 4.22 1.66
CA TRP A 40 5.45 3.96 1.52
C TRP A 40 6.22 5.20 1.08
N ALA A 41 5.70 5.96 0.12
CA ALA A 41 6.31 7.21 -0.32
C ALA A 41 6.38 8.26 0.79
N PHE A 42 5.37 8.28 1.67
CA PHE A 42 5.35 9.18 2.83
C PHE A 42 6.33 8.74 3.93
N ASN A 43 6.34 7.46 4.28
CA ASN A 43 7.12 6.95 5.42
C ASN A 43 8.59 6.66 5.08
N SER A 44 8.86 6.14 3.89
CA SER A 44 10.18 5.62 3.49
C SER A 44 10.54 5.96 2.04
N PRO A 45 10.56 7.25 1.63
CA PRO A 45 10.75 7.65 0.24
C PRO A 45 12.08 7.14 -0.34
N GLU A 46 13.18 7.21 0.42
CA GLU A 46 14.51 6.76 -0.05
C GLU A 46 14.54 5.25 -0.32
N GLN A 47 13.92 4.45 0.54
CA GLN A 47 13.82 2.99 0.36
C GLN A 47 12.93 2.65 -0.83
N LEU A 48 11.85 3.41 -1.03
CA LEU A 48 10.95 3.23 -2.16
C LEU A 48 11.65 3.54 -3.50
N CYS A 49 12.43 4.63 -3.58
CA CYS A 49 13.28 4.92 -4.75
C CYS A 49 14.33 3.82 -4.95
N ALA A 50 14.97 3.34 -3.88
CA ALA A 50 15.97 2.28 -3.99
C ALA A 50 15.36 0.96 -4.48
N LEU A 51 14.11 0.67 -4.12
CA LEU A 51 13.37 -0.50 -4.62
C LEU A 51 13.04 -0.37 -6.12
N GLU A 52 12.59 0.82 -6.55
CA GLU A 52 12.36 1.11 -7.98
C GLU A 52 13.65 0.96 -8.79
N ALA A 53 14.77 1.45 -8.27
CA ALA A 53 16.08 1.38 -8.91
C ALA A 53 16.61 -0.07 -9.04
N GLN A 54 16.20 -0.98 -8.16
CA GLN A 54 16.49 -2.41 -8.29
C GLN A 54 15.69 -3.07 -9.42
N GLY A 55 14.55 -2.47 -9.79
CA GLY A 55 13.75 -2.86 -10.93
C GLY A 55 12.26 -2.64 -10.68
N GLU A 56 11.57 -2.07 -11.67
CA GLU A 56 10.13 -1.81 -11.60
C GLU A 56 9.33 -3.06 -11.25
N LEU A 57 9.63 -4.22 -11.87
CA LEU A 57 8.92 -5.47 -11.59
C LEU A 57 9.06 -5.91 -10.13
N LEU A 58 10.21 -5.63 -9.51
CA LEU A 58 10.47 -5.98 -8.11
C LEU A 58 9.64 -5.10 -7.18
N LEU A 59 9.57 -3.78 -7.46
CA LEU A 59 8.67 -2.86 -6.76
C LEU A 59 7.21 -3.30 -6.89
N LEU A 60 6.76 -3.62 -8.10
CA LEU A 60 5.39 -4.08 -8.36
C LEU A 60 5.09 -5.39 -7.62
N GLY A 61 6.00 -6.36 -7.68
CA GLY A 61 5.86 -7.62 -6.94
C GLY A 61 5.74 -7.39 -5.43
N ARG A 62 6.59 -6.53 -4.86
CA ARG A 62 6.53 -6.18 -3.44
C ARG A 62 5.23 -5.50 -3.06
N LEU A 63 4.74 -4.59 -3.90
CA LEU A 63 3.44 -3.93 -3.71
C LEU A 63 2.29 -4.93 -3.71
N LEU A 64 2.33 -5.92 -4.61
CA LEU A 64 1.31 -6.97 -4.68
C LEU A 64 1.31 -7.85 -3.44
N GLU A 65 2.50 -8.26 -2.96
CA GLU A 65 2.63 -9.02 -1.70
C GLU A 65 2.00 -8.26 -0.53
N GLN A 66 2.30 -6.97 -0.39
CA GLN A 66 1.75 -6.15 0.67
C GLN A 66 0.22 -6.02 0.56
N LEU A 67 -0.30 -5.83 -0.66
CA LEU A 67 -1.73 -5.76 -0.91
C LEU A 67 -2.43 -7.06 -0.51
N MET A 68 -1.84 -8.22 -0.82
CA MET A 68 -2.39 -9.52 -0.42
C MET A 68 -2.37 -9.70 1.10
N LEU A 69 -1.26 -9.36 1.76
CA LEU A 69 -1.15 -9.47 3.23
C LEU A 69 -2.20 -8.61 3.94
N GLU A 70 -2.32 -7.34 3.56
CA GLU A 70 -3.31 -6.42 4.14
C GLU A 70 -4.73 -6.88 3.85
N HIS A 71 -5.01 -7.33 2.61
CA HIS A 71 -6.32 -7.86 2.26
C HIS A 71 -6.71 -9.05 3.14
N GLU A 72 -5.84 -10.06 3.23
CA GLU A 72 -6.08 -11.26 4.02
C GLU A 72 -6.33 -10.95 5.50
N ALA A 73 -5.58 -10.03 6.10
CA ALA A 73 -5.85 -9.62 7.48
C ALA A 73 -7.25 -9.02 7.65
N LEU A 74 -7.67 -8.15 6.73
CA LEU A 74 -8.99 -7.49 6.81
C LEU A 74 -10.16 -8.45 6.59
N ILE A 75 -10.01 -9.46 5.73
CA ILE A 75 -11.08 -10.42 5.42
C ILE A 75 -11.07 -11.65 6.33
N SER A 76 -9.99 -11.86 7.10
CA SER A 76 -9.91 -12.96 8.07
C SER A 76 -11.04 -12.91 9.09
N PRO A 77 -11.48 -14.05 9.67
CA PRO A 77 -12.52 -14.05 10.70
C PRO A 77 -12.19 -13.14 11.89
N LEU A 78 -10.91 -13.05 12.27
CA LEU A 78 -10.42 -12.17 13.33
C LEU A 78 -10.52 -10.70 12.91
N GLY A 79 -10.02 -10.35 11.72
CA GLY A 79 -10.09 -8.98 11.20
C GLY A 79 -11.53 -8.48 11.05
N LEU A 80 -12.43 -9.32 10.53
CA LEU A 80 -13.85 -9.00 10.45
C LEU A 80 -14.47 -8.79 11.83
N ALA A 81 -14.12 -9.61 12.83
CA ALA A 81 -14.59 -9.43 14.21
C ALA A 81 -14.05 -8.13 14.84
N GLN A 82 -12.79 -7.79 14.59
CA GLN A 82 -12.17 -6.54 15.04
C GLN A 82 -12.84 -5.32 14.40
N ARG A 83 -13.04 -5.31 13.08
CA ARG A 83 -13.74 -4.23 12.38
C ARG A 83 -15.18 -4.05 12.85
N ARG A 84 -15.90 -5.15 13.15
CA ARG A 84 -17.24 -5.09 13.75
C ARG A 84 -17.25 -4.45 15.15
N ARG A 85 -16.11 -4.45 15.85
CA ARG A 85 -15.92 -3.76 17.14
C ARG A 85 -15.49 -2.29 16.98
N GLY A 86 -15.39 -1.79 15.75
CA GLY A 86 -15.06 -0.40 15.45
C GLY A 86 -13.57 -0.13 15.25
N LEU A 87 -12.72 -1.16 15.17
CA LEU A 87 -11.29 -0.96 14.90
C LEU A 87 -11.08 -0.48 13.46
N ALA A 88 -10.19 0.49 13.31
CA ALA A 88 -9.69 0.96 12.03
C ALA A 88 -8.72 -0.04 11.40
N GLU A 89 -8.52 0.04 10.09
CA GLU A 89 -7.71 -0.93 9.33
C GLU A 89 -6.26 -0.97 9.82
N HIS A 90 -5.65 0.17 10.14
CA HIS A 90 -4.30 0.22 10.69
C HIS A 90 -4.19 -0.47 12.07
N GLU A 91 -5.24 -0.44 12.89
CA GLU A 91 -5.28 -1.14 14.17
C GLU A 91 -5.39 -2.65 13.96
N VAL A 92 -6.18 -3.08 12.97
CA VAL A 92 -6.26 -4.49 12.56
C VAL A 92 -4.90 -4.99 12.10
N PHE A 93 -4.20 -4.25 11.23
CA PHE A 93 -2.86 -4.62 10.77
C PHE A 93 -1.87 -4.76 11.92
N ALA A 94 -1.84 -3.79 12.85
CA ALA A 94 -0.97 -3.83 14.01
C ALA A 94 -1.24 -5.06 14.89
N LEU A 95 -2.52 -5.39 15.15
CA LEU A 95 -2.90 -6.57 15.94
C LEU A 95 -2.63 -7.89 15.22
N SER A 96 -2.62 -7.89 13.88
CA SER A 96 -2.25 -9.04 13.05
C SER A 96 -0.74 -9.18 12.85
N GLY A 97 0.09 -8.27 13.39
CA GLY A 97 1.54 -8.28 13.22
C GLY A 97 1.99 -7.93 11.79
N ILE A 98 1.13 -7.27 11.00
CA ILE A 98 1.48 -6.83 9.65
C ILE A 98 2.18 -5.47 9.73
N SER A 99 3.43 -5.43 9.27
CA SER A 99 4.12 -4.16 9.04
C SER A 99 3.54 -3.47 7.82
N THR A 100 3.16 -2.20 7.98
CA THR A 100 2.69 -1.33 6.89
C THR A 100 3.81 -0.50 6.26
N GLU A 101 5.02 -0.59 6.80
CA GLU A 101 6.23 0.06 6.32
C GLU A 101 6.90 -0.77 5.22
N LEU A 102 7.80 -0.14 4.45
CA LEU A 102 8.51 -0.79 3.35
C LEU A 102 9.70 -1.61 3.84
#